data_AF-A0A415DL18-F1
#
_entry.id   AF-A0A415DL18-F1
#
_cell.length_a   1.000
_cell.length_b   1.000
_cell.length_c   1.000
_cell.angle_alpha   90.00
_cell.angle_beta   90.00
_cell.angle_gamma   90.00
#
_symmetry.space_group_name_H-M   'P 1'
#
loop_
_entity.id
_entity.type
_entity.pdbx_description
1 polymer ?
#
loop_
_entity_poly.entity_id
_entity_poly.type
_entity_poly.pdbx_seq_one_letter_code
_entity_poly.pdbx_strand_id
1 'polypeptide(L)'
;MAIAYLGLGTNMGNKRQNMVTAAALLAERVGDVLALSGFYETEPWGFESENNFLNAAVKLQTSFPPLELLHATQQIEKEMGRTEKSNGAYHDRIIDIDILMYDDVVMQTPELTLPHPLMHQRKFVMEPLGEICKL
;
A
#
# COMPACT_ATOMS: atom_id res chain seq x y z
N MET A 1 14.67 5.83 -13.32
CA MET A 1 14.14 5.19 -12.10
C MET A 1 13.52 6.28 -11.25
N ALA A 2 12.43 5.96 -10.56
CA ALA A 2 11.62 6.87 -9.77
C ALA A 2 11.46 6.34 -8.35
N ILE A 3 11.17 7.22 -7.39
CA ILE A 3 10.83 6.86 -6.02
C ILE A 3 9.32 6.85 -5.86
N ALA A 4 8.77 5.70 -5.49
CA ALA A 4 7.38 5.55 -5.09
C ALA A 4 7.28 5.29 -3.59
N TYR A 5 6.26 5.86 -2.96
CA TYR A 5 5.87 5.53 -1.59
C TYR A 5 4.57 4.74 -1.63
N LEU A 6 4.59 3.54 -1.09
CA LEU A 6 3.43 2.64 -1.06
C LEU A 6 2.94 2.45 0.38
N GLY A 7 1.63 2.34 0.57
CA GLY A 7 1.01 1.90 1.81
C GLY A 7 0.69 0.42 1.74
N LEU A 8 0.96 -0.31 2.82
CA LEU A 8 0.56 -1.70 3.00
C LEU A 8 -0.48 -1.78 4.12
N GLY A 9 -1.53 -2.58 3.94
CA GLY A 9 -2.57 -2.81 4.95
C GLY A 9 -3.08 -4.25 4.96
N THR A 10 -3.25 -4.87 6.13
CA THR A 10 -3.81 -6.23 6.24
C THR A 10 -4.51 -6.43 7.58
N ASN A 11 -5.68 -7.08 7.58
CA ASN A 11 -6.36 -7.45 8.82
C ASN A 11 -6.83 -8.90 8.89
N MET A 12 -6.63 -9.70 7.83
CA MET A 12 -7.01 -11.11 7.82
C MET A 12 -5.80 -12.05 7.94
N GLY A 13 -6.02 -13.21 8.57
CA GLY A 13 -5.03 -14.29 8.63
C GLY A 13 -3.75 -13.89 9.38
N ASN A 14 -2.59 -14.37 8.89
CA ASN A 14 -1.30 -14.04 9.50
C ASN A 14 -0.81 -12.67 8.99
N LYS A 15 -1.30 -11.60 9.64
CA LYS A 15 -1.02 -10.19 9.29
C LYS A 15 0.47 -9.88 9.08
N ARG A 16 1.35 -10.38 9.97
CA ARG A 16 2.81 -10.16 9.83
C ARG A 16 3.39 -10.89 8.62
N GLN A 17 2.98 -12.15 8.40
CA GLN A 17 3.43 -12.90 7.23
C GLN A 17 2.96 -12.23 5.93
N ASN A 18 1.72 -11.74 5.88
CA ASN A 18 1.20 -11.02 4.71
C ASN A 18 2.06 -9.79 4.39
N MET A 19 2.42 -8.99 5.40
CA MET A 19 3.29 -7.82 5.24
C MET A 19 4.65 -8.19 4.66
N VAL A 20 5.31 -9.20 5.23
CA VAL A 20 6.63 -9.65 4.76
C VAL A 20 6.54 -10.22 3.34
N THR A 21 5.54 -11.03 3.05
CA THR A 21 5.31 -11.58 1.71
C THR A 21 5.06 -10.48 0.68
N ALA A 22 4.22 -9.49 0.99
CA ALA A 22 3.94 -8.37 0.08
C ALA A 22 5.20 -7.55 -0.21
N ALA A 23 5.98 -7.22 0.83
CA ALA A 23 7.25 -6.49 0.67
C ALA A 23 8.27 -7.28 -0.18
N ALA A 24 8.36 -8.60 0.02
CA ALA A 24 9.22 -9.47 -0.78
C ALA A 24 8.79 -9.53 -2.25
N LEU A 25 7.49 -9.64 -2.53
CA LEU A 25 6.96 -9.66 -3.90
C LEU A 25 7.15 -8.31 -4.62
N LEU A 26 7.02 -7.19 -3.90
CA LEU A 26 7.36 -5.87 -4.42
C LEU A 26 8.84 -5.79 -4.81
N ALA A 27 9.73 -6.24 -3.91
CA ALA A 27 11.17 -6.26 -4.13
C ALA A 27 11.55 -7.13 -5.34
N GLU A 28 10.91 -8.29 -5.49
CA GLU A 28 11.20 -9.24 -6.56
C GLU A 28 10.71 -8.75 -7.94
N ARG A 29 9.54 -8.11 -7.99
CA ARG A 29 8.80 -7.94 -9.26
C ARG A 29 8.66 -6.51 -9.74
N VAL A 30 8.81 -5.55 -8.85
CA VAL A 30 8.38 -4.17 -9.09
C VAL A 30 9.51 -3.17 -8.94
N GLY A 31 10.45 -3.41 -8.03
CA GLY A 31 11.63 -2.56 -7.87
C GLY A 31 12.31 -2.74 -6.51
N ASP A 32 13.37 -1.99 -6.26
CA ASP A 32 14.16 -2.11 -5.04
C ASP A 32 13.42 -1.49 -3.85
N VAL A 33 13.15 -2.29 -2.81
CA VAL A 33 12.62 -1.80 -1.54
C VAL A 33 13.76 -1.13 -0.76
N LEU A 34 13.79 0.20 -0.77
CA LEU A 34 14.82 1.00 -0.10
C LEU A 34 14.56 1.15 1.39
N ALA A 35 13.29 1.13 1.82
CA ALA A 35 12.91 1.16 3.22
C ALA A 35 11.51 0.54 3.42
N LEU A 36 11.31 -0.03 4.60
CA LEU A 36 10.03 -0.50 5.14
C LEU A 36 9.90 0.10 6.54
N SER A 37 8.78 0.75 6.83
CA SER A 37 8.50 1.30 8.16
C SER A 37 8.29 0.19 9.21
N GLY A 38 8.13 0.60 10.47
CA GLY A 38 7.49 -0.25 11.48
C GLY A 38 6.07 -0.68 11.06
N PHE A 39 5.54 -1.69 11.76
CA PHE A 39 4.15 -2.15 11.59
C PHE A 39 3.27 -1.53 12.68
N TYR A 40 2.23 -0.84 12.26
CA TYR A 40 1.32 -0.08 13.12
C TYR A 40 -0.02 -0.79 13.18
N GLU A 41 -0.44 -1.20 14.38
CA GLU A 41 -1.77 -1.77 14.56
C GLU A 41 -2.80 -0.67 14.77
N THR A 42 -3.88 -0.69 13.98
CA THR A 42 -4.94 0.32 14.04
C THR A 42 -6.32 -0.30 13.88
N GLU A 43 -7.33 0.39 14.40
CA GLU A 43 -8.72 0.06 14.11
C GLU A 43 -9.03 0.26 12.61
N PRO A 44 -10.03 -0.45 12.06
CA PRO A 44 -10.54 -0.22 10.72
C PRO A 44 -11.00 1.23 10.50
N TRP A 45 -10.83 1.74 9.28
CA TRP A 45 -11.25 3.09 8.91
C TRP A 45 -12.43 3.05 7.95
N GLY A 46 -13.55 3.68 8.33
CA GLY A 46 -14.74 3.82 7.48
C GLY A 46 -15.67 2.59 7.47
N PHE A 47 -15.42 1.58 8.29
CA PHE A 47 -16.31 0.44 8.52
C PHE A 47 -15.99 -0.23 9.88
N GLU A 48 -16.88 -1.09 10.36
CA GLU A 48 -16.67 -1.88 11.58
C GLU A 48 -16.15 -3.29 11.23
N SER A 49 -15.19 -3.78 12.01
CA SER A 49 -14.69 -5.15 11.94
C SER A 49 -14.13 -5.56 13.31
N GLU A 50 -14.20 -6.85 13.61
CA GLU A 50 -13.54 -7.44 14.79
C GLU A 50 -12.00 -7.52 14.61
N ASN A 51 -11.50 -7.30 13.39
CA ASN A 51 -10.09 -7.45 13.04
C ASN A 51 -9.38 -6.10 12.89
N ASN A 52 -8.43 -5.82 13.78
CA ASN A 52 -7.51 -4.69 13.64
C ASN A 52 -6.58 -4.87 12.43
N PHE A 53 -6.27 -3.77 11.75
CA PHE A 53 -5.28 -3.73 10.67
C PHE A 53 -3.86 -3.66 11.23
N LEU A 54 -2.92 -4.33 10.58
CA LEU A 54 -1.53 -3.87 10.53
C LEU A 54 -1.37 -2.97 9.30
N ASN A 55 -0.67 -1.85 9.47
CA ASN A 55 -0.33 -0.91 8.40
C ASN A 55 1.18 -0.64 8.39
N ALA A 56 1.72 -0.42 7.20
CA ALA A 56 3.12 -0.04 7.00
C ALA A 56 3.26 0.85 5.76
N ALA A 57 4.43 1.46 5.58
CA ALA A 57 4.81 2.16 4.37
C ALA A 57 6.10 1.57 3.79
N VAL A 58 6.21 1.60 2.46
CA VAL A 58 7.36 1.14 1.69
C VAL A 58 7.89 2.30 0.85
N LYS A 59 9.21 2.51 0.88
CA LYS A 59 9.92 3.36 -0.08
C LYS A 59 10.52 2.46 -1.14
N LEU A 60 10.07 2.63 -2.39
CA LEU A 60 10.41 1.77 -3.52
C LEU A 60 11.14 2.60 -4.57
N GLN A 61 12.22 2.06 -5.15
CA GLN A 61 12.80 2.57 -6.38
C GLN A 61 12.39 1.66 -7.56
N THR A 62 11.72 2.22 -8.56
CA THR A 62 11.20 1.43 -9.69
C THR A 62 11.46 2.09 -11.04
N SER A 63 11.47 1.28 -12.10
CA SER A 63 11.44 1.74 -13.49
C SER A 63 10.03 1.75 -14.09
N PHE A 64 9.02 1.24 -13.37
CA PHE A 64 7.65 1.12 -13.85
C PHE A 64 6.97 2.48 -13.85
N PRO A 65 6.34 2.91 -14.96
CA PRO A 65 5.42 4.03 -14.96
C PRO A 65 4.28 3.84 -13.92
N PRO A 66 3.65 4.92 -13.42
CA PRO A 66 2.65 4.82 -12.35
C PRO A 66 1.49 3.83 -12.59
N LEU A 67 0.99 3.74 -13.82
CA LEU A 67 -0.10 2.80 -14.16
C LEU A 67 0.39 1.34 -14.22
N GLU A 68 1.61 1.10 -14.73
CA GLU A 68 2.19 -0.24 -14.72
C GLU A 68 2.49 -0.69 -13.29
N LEU A 69 2.97 0.22 -12.44
CA LEU A 69 3.14 -0.01 -11.00
C LEU A 69 1.80 -0.39 -10.36
N LEU A 70 0.72 0.35 -10.64
CA LEU A 70 -0.62 0.04 -10.13
C LEU A 70 -1.09 -1.35 -10.55
N HIS A 71 -0.92 -1.73 -11.81
CA HIS A 71 -1.34 -3.04 -12.28
C HIS A 71 -0.51 -4.16 -11.65
N ALA A 72 0.79 -3.94 -11.46
CA ALA A 72 1.68 -4.89 -10.78
C ALA A 72 1.30 -5.08 -9.30
N THR A 73 1.01 -4.00 -8.56
CA THR A 73 0.57 -4.11 -7.16
C THR A 73 -0.77 -4.84 -7.05
N GLN A 74 -1.75 -4.51 -7.89
CA GLN A 74 -3.04 -5.22 -7.94
C GLN A 74 -2.87 -6.72 -8.26
N GLN A 75 -1.89 -7.09 -9.08
CA GLN A 75 -1.61 -8.49 -9.38
C GLN A 75 -1.04 -9.22 -8.16
N ILE A 76 -0.14 -8.58 -7.40
CA ILE A 76 0.38 -9.12 -6.12
C ILE A 76 -0.77 -9.36 -5.14
N GLU A 77 -1.68 -8.40 -4.98
CA GLU A 77 -2.83 -8.55 -4.08
C GLU A 77 -3.72 -9.74 -4.45
N LYS A 78 -4.01 -9.91 -5.75
CA LYS A 78 -4.81 -11.03 -6.26
C LYS A 78 -4.14 -12.38 -5.98
N GLU A 79 -2.85 -12.49 -6.22
CA GLU A 79 -2.09 -13.72 -5.95
C GLU A 79 -2.02 -14.06 -4.46
N MET A 80 -2.02 -13.04 -3.61
CA MET A 80 -2.11 -13.22 -2.16
C MET A 80 -3.53 -13.54 -1.66
N GLY A 81 -4.53 -13.51 -2.52
CA GLY A 81 -5.90 -13.93 -2.23
C GLY A 81 -6.94 -12.80 -2.17
N ARG A 82 -6.60 -11.56 -2.55
CA ARG A 82 -7.59 -10.48 -2.70
C ARG A 82 -8.26 -10.56 -4.07
N THR A 83 -9.31 -11.38 -4.16
CA THR A 83 -9.98 -11.68 -5.43
C THR A 83 -11.14 -10.74 -5.78
N GLU A 84 -11.66 -9.99 -4.81
CA GLU A 84 -12.80 -9.09 -5.01
C GLU A 84 -12.36 -7.61 -5.04
N LYS A 85 -12.87 -6.86 -6.02
CA LYS A 85 -12.77 -5.40 -6.02
C LYS A 85 -13.82 -4.83 -5.07
N SER A 86 -13.43 -3.84 -4.27
CA SER A 86 -14.38 -3.05 -3.48
C SER A 86 -15.49 -2.52 -4.40
N ASN A 87 -16.74 -2.76 -4.02
CA ASN A 87 -17.94 -2.20 -4.64
C ASN A 87 -18.28 -0.79 -4.10
N GLY A 88 -17.29 -0.10 -3.53
CA GLY A 88 -17.45 1.18 -2.82
C GLY A 88 -17.57 1.03 -1.30
N ALA A 89 -17.69 -0.20 -0.79
CA ALA A 89 -17.60 -0.49 0.64
C ALA A 89 -16.19 -0.94 1.05
N TYR A 90 -15.76 -0.53 2.25
CA TYR A 90 -14.55 -1.05 2.89
C TYR A 90 -14.83 -2.42 3.53
N HIS A 91 -13.87 -3.34 3.44
CA HIS A 91 -13.99 -4.70 3.94
C HIS A 91 -12.65 -5.24 4.45
N ASP A 92 -12.72 -6.32 5.23
CA ASP A 92 -11.54 -7.08 5.65
C ASP A 92 -10.78 -7.64 4.46
N ARG A 93 -9.45 -7.65 4.53
CA ARG A 93 -8.58 -8.04 3.41
C ARG A 93 -7.27 -8.66 3.85
N ILE A 94 -6.80 -9.58 3.02
CA ILE A 94 -5.53 -10.29 3.21
C ILE A 94 -4.33 -9.36 2.99
N ILE A 95 -4.40 -8.44 2.03
CA ILE A 95 -3.41 -7.38 1.82
C ILE A 95 -4.03 -6.26 0.98
N ASP A 96 -3.57 -5.04 1.17
CA ASP A 96 -3.90 -3.81 0.45
C ASP A 96 -2.59 -3.10 0.12
N ILE A 97 -2.38 -2.71 -1.14
CA ILE A 97 -1.18 -2.03 -1.61
C ILE A 97 -1.60 -0.75 -2.35
N ASP A 98 -1.54 0.38 -1.65
CA ASP A 98 -1.88 1.70 -2.19
C ASP A 98 -0.61 2.43 -2.66
N ILE A 99 -0.64 3.01 -3.87
CA ILE A 99 0.38 3.98 -4.29
C ILE A 99 0.04 5.33 -3.68
N LEU A 100 0.88 5.82 -2.76
CA LEU A 100 0.64 7.06 -2.03
C LEU A 100 1.22 8.26 -2.78
N MET A 101 2.47 8.15 -3.22
CA MET A 101 3.22 9.20 -3.94
C MET A 101 4.17 8.55 -4.94
N TYR A 102 4.53 9.28 -5.99
CA TYR A 102 5.48 8.84 -7.01
C TYR A 102 6.25 10.07 -7.51
N ASP A 103 7.53 10.21 -7.13
CA ASP A 103 8.34 11.42 -7.31
C ASP A 103 7.49 12.70 -7.11
N ASP A 104 7.58 13.64 -8.05
CA ASP A 104 6.78 14.87 -8.12
C ASP A 104 5.55 14.73 -9.05
N VAL A 105 5.14 13.49 -9.36
CA VAL A 105 4.03 13.22 -10.30
C VAL A 105 2.69 13.58 -9.65
N VAL A 106 2.00 14.53 -10.30
CA VAL A 106 0.57 14.79 -10.08
C VAL A 106 -0.20 14.17 -11.24
N MET A 107 -1.09 13.23 -10.92
CA MET A 107 -1.86 12.48 -11.91
C MET A 107 -3.31 12.35 -11.46
N GLN A 108 -4.24 12.50 -12.40
CA GLN A 108 -5.64 12.19 -12.18
C GLN A 108 -6.19 11.48 -13.41
N THR A 109 -6.35 10.17 -13.33
CA THR A 109 -7.00 9.33 -14.33
C THR A 109 -8.17 8.58 -13.69
N PRO A 110 -9.04 7.92 -14.49
CA PRO A 110 -10.08 7.05 -13.94
C PRO A 110 -9.54 5.90 -13.08
N GLU A 111 -8.30 5.47 -13.30
CA GLU A 111 -7.68 4.33 -12.59
C GLU A 111 -6.81 4.75 -11.41
N LEU A 112 -6.16 5.92 -11.47
CA LEU A 112 -5.15 6.35 -10.51
C LEU A 112 -5.18 7.85 -10.27
N THR A 113 -5.18 8.24 -9.00
CA THR A 113 -4.96 9.63 -8.57
C THR A 113 -3.72 9.69 -7.69
N LEU A 114 -2.76 10.54 -8.06
CA LEU A 114 -1.51 10.79 -7.32
C LEU A 114 -1.32 12.29 -7.06
N PRO A 115 -0.88 12.67 -5.84
CA PRO A 115 -0.80 11.84 -4.63
C PRO A 115 -2.14 11.22 -4.23
N HIS A 116 -2.12 10.13 -3.46
CA HIS A 116 -3.35 9.46 -3.04
C HIS A 116 -4.27 10.45 -2.31
N PRO A 117 -5.52 10.63 -2.75
CA PRO A 117 -6.33 11.80 -2.40
C PRO A 117 -6.66 11.90 -0.91
N LEU A 118 -6.75 10.77 -0.20
CA LEU A 118 -7.09 10.73 1.22
C LEU A 118 -5.90 10.43 2.14
N MET A 119 -4.66 10.36 1.62
CA MET A 119 -3.52 9.91 2.44
C MET A 119 -3.30 10.78 3.68
N HIS A 120 -3.41 12.11 3.50
CA HIS A 120 -3.21 13.10 4.57
C HIS A 120 -4.28 13.05 5.68
N GLN A 121 -5.42 12.41 5.43
CA GLN A 121 -6.51 12.27 6.40
C GLN A 121 -6.37 11.00 7.25
N ARG A 122 -5.46 10.10 6.86
CA ARG A 122 -5.33 8.75 7.43
C ARG A 122 -4.06 8.65 8.25
N LYS A 123 -4.19 8.68 9.58
CA LYS A 123 -3.02 8.53 10.49
C LYS A 123 -2.25 7.24 10.26
N PHE A 124 -2.97 6.13 10.03
CA PHE A 124 -2.37 4.82 9.72
C PHE A 124 -1.57 4.80 8.40
N VAL A 125 -1.71 5.83 7.56
CA VAL A 125 -0.87 6.07 6.38
C VAL A 125 0.27 7.04 6.73
N MET A 126 -0.06 8.18 7.34
CA MET A 126 0.90 9.27 7.56
C MET A 126 1.97 8.95 8.60
N GLU A 127 1.65 8.21 9.65
CA GLU A 127 2.61 7.82 10.70
C GLU A 127 3.72 6.90 10.16
N PRO A 128 3.40 5.74 9.53
CA PRO A 128 4.44 4.91 8.91
C PRO A 128 5.18 5.63 7.77
N LEU A 129 4.50 6.45 6.98
CA LEU A 129 5.13 7.21 5.91
C LEU A 129 6.16 8.21 6.44
N GLY A 130 5.84 8.92 7.53
CA GLY A 130 6.74 9.88 8.17
C GLY A 130 8.02 9.25 8.75
N GLU A 131 8.00 7.94 9.02
CA GLU A 131 9.18 7.19 9.46
C GLU A 131 10.24 7.09 8.37
N ILE A 132 9.81 6.86 7.11
CA ILE A 132 10.67 6.54 5.97
C ILE A 132 10.84 7.69 4.96
N CYS A 133 10.03 8.75 5.09
CA CYS A 133 10.07 9.95 4.24
C CYS A 133 10.92 11.08 4.85
N LYS A 134 11.87 10.75 5.74
CA LYS A 134 12.73 11.75 6.37
C LYS A 134 13.74 12.30 5.35
N LEU A 135 13.77 13.63 5.25
CA LEU A 135 14.74 14.42 4.48
C LEU A 135 16.16 14.24 5.04
#